data_AF-A0A9W8UIS6-F1
#
_entry.id   AF-A0A9W8UIS6-F1
#
_cell.length_a   1.000
_cell.length_b   1.000
_cell.length_c   1.000
_cell.angle_alpha   90.00
_cell.angle_beta   90.00
_cell.angle_gamma   90.00
#
_symmetry.space_group_name_H-M   'P 1'
#
loop_
_entity.id
_entity.type
_entity.pdbx_description
1 polymer ?
#
loop_
_entity_poly.entity_id
_entity_poly.type
_entity_poly.pdbx_seq_one_letter_code
_entity_poly.pdbx_strand_id
1 'polypeptide(L)'
;MVNLLSPVFGLMISASLASPLDTMSQPEHNCGIQTISTEEPGLFKRQRSQPDNGEVINLGCVVHLCCGQGGECPSDDVAQKAVDFMNSVLDGAKIKFNLGNVSRIDNVRCNAGLTDNQAMDSLKAEVHQGNTSTLNLVYVPTNQGPGVKGVCVLPQPGDDIASNIGSKDGCVVAADTLTDNSGASITTTHEMGHWLSLPHVNGGGQSRGGGPFNRVSSGHLRRQSGGGEGNVMEPVSSPGKQYTFSQDQFIQMRQVALSRLNDQEVPLIHVARRAGW
;
A
#
# COMPACT_ATOMS: atom_id res chain seq x y z
N MET A 1 -71.01 -4.30 -54.57
CA MET A 1 -70.03 -3.48 -53.84
C MET A 1 -69.54 -4.32 -52.66
N VAL A 2 -68.22 -4.49 -52.58
CA VAL A 2 -67.53 -5.48 -51.75
C VAL A 2 -67.28 -4.87 -50.35
N ASN A 3 -67.76 -5.52 -49.29
CA ASN A 3 -67.35 -5.21 -47.91
C ASN A 3 -66.37 -6.29 -47.44
N LEU A 4 -65.08 -5.95 -47.50
CA LEU A 4 -63.98 -6.76 -46.98
C LEU A 4 -63.85 -6.51 -45.46
N LEU A 5 -64.10 -7.56 -44.66
CA LEU A 5 -63.69 -7.62 -43.25
C LEU A 5 -62.29 -8.25 -43.21
N SER A 6 -61.28 -7.49 -42.81
CA SER A 6 -59.92 -7.99 -42.54
C SER A 6 -59.74 -8.28 -41.04
N PRO A 7 -59.13 -9.40 -40.63
CA PRO A 7 -58.75 -9.63 -39.25
C PRO A 7 -57.41 -8.96 -38.93
N VAL A 8 -57.35 -8.34 -37.75
CA VAL A 8 -56.14 -7.76 -37.15
C VAL A 8 -55.23 -8.89 -36.67
N PHE A 9 -54.05 -9.03 -37.29
CA PHE A 9 -52.97 -9.87 -36.77
C PHE A 9 -52.22 -9.10 -35.67
N GLY A 10 -52.23 -9.63 -34.45
CA GLY A 10 -51.42 -9.13 -33.33
C GLY A 10 -49.94 -9.42 -33.53
N LEU A 11 -49.11 -8.38 -33.59
CA LEU A 11 -47.65 -8.46 -33.56
C LEU A 11 -47.19 -8.71 -32.12
N MET A 12 -46.70 -9.92 -31.84
CA MET A 12 -45.94 -10.21 -30.63
C MET A 12 -44.52 -9.64 -30.80
N ILE A 13 -44.23 -8.52 -30.12
CA ILE A 13 -42.88 -7.97 -30.04
C ILE A 13 -42.10 -8.80 -29.01
N SER A 14 -41.28 -9.73 -29.48
CA SER A 14 -40.27 -10.39 -28.66
C SER A 14 -39.18 -9.38 -28.31
N ALA A 15 -39.23 -8.82 -27.11
CA ALA A 15 -38.13 -8.05 -26.56
C ALA A 15 -36.99 -9.02 -26.17
N SER A 16 -36.03 -9.20 -27.08
CA SER A 16 -34.74 -9.78 -26.71
C SER A 16 -34.01 -8.76 -25.83
N LEU A 17 -34.03 -8.97 -24.51
CA LEU A 17 -33.16 -8.26 -23.59
C LEU A 17 -31.72 -8.73 -23.84
N ALA A 18 -31.04 -8.08 -24.79
CA ALA A 18 -29.60 -8.15 -24.88
C ALA A 18 -29.03 -7.38 -23.68
N SER A 19 -28.63 -8.11 -22.64
CA SER A 19 -27.84 -7.52 -21.56
C SER A 19 -26.55 -6.97 -22.17
N PRO A 20 -26.17 -5.70 -21.92
CA PRO A 20 -24.85 -5.23 -22.30
C PRO A 20 -23.82 -6.02 -21.49
N LEU A 21 -22.98 -6.76 -22.21
CA LEU A 21 -21.86 -7.51 -21.70
C LEU A 21 -20.71 -6.51 -21.42
N ASP A 22 -20.92 -5.58 -20.49
CA ASP A 22 -19.83 -4.76 -19.95
C ASP A 22 -19.03 -5.61 -18.96
N THR A 23 -18.24 -6.54 -19.50
CA THR A 23 -17.08 -7.09 -18.79
C THR A 23 -15.87 -6.28 -19.21
N MET A 24 -15.80 -5.02 -18.82
CA MET A 24 -14.52 -4.34 -18.69
C MET A 24 -13.84 -4.99 -17.48
N SER A 25 -12.90 -5.92 -17.74
CA SER A 25 -12.00 -6.42 -16.73
C SER A 25 -11.30 -5.22 -16.11
N GLN A 26 -11.67 -4.87 -14.88
CA GLN A 26 -11.05 -3.78 -14.15
C GLN A 26 -9.54 -4.07 -14.02
N PRO A 27 -8.67 -3.07 -14.18
CA PRO A 27 -7.22 -3.28 -14.10
C PRO A 27 -6.84 -3.82 -12.72
N GLU A 28 -6.22 -4.99 -12.66
CA GLU A 28 -5.77 -5.60 -11.40
C GLU A 28 -4.58 -4.80 -10.84
N HIS A 29 -4.72 -4.33 -9.60
CA HIS A 29 -3.69 -3.59 -8.87
C HIS A 29 -3.13 -4.48 -7.76
N ASN A 30 -1.82 -4.73 -7.81
CA ASN A 30 -1.11 -5.58 -6.87
C ASN A 30 -0.23 -4.75 -5.92
N CYS A 31 0.07 -5.28 -4.74
CA CYS A 31 1.01 -4.67 -3.78
C CYS A 31 2.22 -5.59 -3.55
N GLY A 32 3.36 -5.02 -3.16
CA GLY A 32 4.63 -5.73 -3.00
C GLY A 32 5.29 -5.48 -1.64
N ILE A 33 6.15 -6.40 -1.21
CA ILE A 33 6.92 -6.28 0.05
C ILE A 33 8.43 -6.36 -0.19
N GLN A 34 9.20 -5.68 0.65
CA GLN A 34 10.65 -5.86 0.76
C GLN A 34 11.07 -6.21 2.19
N THR A 35 11.65 -7.39 2.39
CA THR A 35 12.32 -7.77 3.64
C THR A 35 13.80 -7.42 3.54
N ILE A 36 14.28 -6.47 4.32
CA ILE A 36 15.69 -6.07 4.35
C ILE A 36 16.35 -6.82 5.51
N SER A 37 16.92 -7.99 5.23
CA SER A 37 17.68 -8.78 6.20
C SER A 37 19.17 -8.68 5.86
N THR A 38 19.94 -8.04 6.74
CA THR A 38 21.40 -8.20 6.77
C THR A 38 21.70 -9.38 7.69
N GLU A 39 22.31 -10.42 7.13
CA GLU A 39 22.77 -11.59 7.86
C GLU A 39 23.62 -11.19 9.07
N GLU A 40 23.11 -11.51 10.26
CA GLU A 40 23.79 -12.07 11.44
C GLU A 40 22.65 -12.30 12.47
N PRO A 41 22.30 -13.56 12.83
CA PRO A 41 21.35 -13.83 13.91
C PRO A 41 22.03 -13.57 15.27
N GLY A 42 22.38 -12.32 15.51
CA GLY A 42 22.90 -11.84 16.79
C GLY A 42 21.74 -11.75 17.78
N LEU A 43 21.77 -12.63 18.79
CA LEU A 43 21.00 -12.59 20.04
C LEU A 43 19.80 -11.65 20.01
N PHE A 44 18.62 -12.19 19.68
CA PHE A 44 17.33 -11.53 19.85
C PHE A 44 17.31 -10.80 21.20
N LYS A 45 17.56 -9.49 21.21
CA LYS A 45 17.16 -8.68 22.35
C LYS A 45 15.65 -8.86 22.38
N ARG A 46 15.14 -9.46 23.46
CA ARG A 46 13.71 -9.44 23.76
C ARG A 46 13.29 -8.00 23.56
N GLN A 47 12.57 -7.76 22.45
CA GLN A 47 12.00 -6.48 22.11
C GLN A 47 11.28 -6.05 23.38
N ARG A 48 11.79 -4.99 24.03
CA ARG A 48 11.09 -4.41 25.18
C ARG A 48 9.89 -3.72 24.58
N SER A 49 8.89 -4.50 24.15
CA SER A 49 7.60 -3.94 23.82
C SER A 49 7.16 -3.20 25.07
N GLN A 50 6.93 -1.90 24.93
CA GLN A 50 6.22 -1.18 25.97
C GLN A 50 4.92 -1.95 26.20
N PRO A 51 4.50 -2.14 27.46
CA PRO A 51 3.18 -2.69 27.71
C PRO A 51 2.17 -1.79 27.01
N ASP A 52 1.34 -2.39 26.17
CA ASP A 52 0.26 -1.68 25.49
C ASP A 52 -0.80 -1.31 26.52
N ASN A 53 -0.94 -0.01 26.79
CA ASN A 53 -1.90 0.55 27.74
C ASN A 53 -3.27 0.84 27.11
N GLY A 54 -3.46 0.57 25.82
CA GLY A 54 -4.70 0.82 25.09
C GLY A 54 -4.95 2.29 24.75
N GLU A 55 -3.99 3.19 24.97
CA GLU A 55 -4.07 4.60 24.58
C GLU A 55 -3.76 4.80 23.10
N VAL A 56 -4.05 6.01 22.60
CA VAL A 56 -3.72 6.39 21.22
C VAL A 56 -2.21 6.46 21.03
N ILE A 57 -1.70 5.70 20.06
CA ILE A 57 -0.29 5.73 19.66
C ILE A 57 -0.14 6.77 18.55
N ASN A 58 0.64 7.81 18.80
CA ASN A 58 0.92 8.85 17.81
C ASN A 58 2.22 8.55 17.08
N LEU A 59 2.16 8.53 15.75
CA LEU A 59 3.30 8.35 14.86
C LEU A 59 3.42 9.55 13.93
N GLY A 60 4.64 9.84 13.48
CA GLY A 60 4.89 10.83 12.44
C GLY A 60 4.58 10.25 11.07
N CYS A 61 4.19 11.10 10.13
CA CYS A 61 4.13 10.76 8.71
C CYS A 61 4.70 11.93 7.90
N VAL A 62 5.51 11.61 6.89
CA VAL A 62 6.00 12.57 5.90
C VAL A 62 5.73 12.02 4.50
N VAL A 63 5.40 12.93 3.59
CA VAL A 63 5.08 12.60 2.21
C VAL A 63 6.12 13.25 1.28
N HIS A 64 6.53 12.47 0.30
CA HIS A 64 7.54 12.78 -0.68
C HIS A 64 6.94 12.57 -2.07
N LEU A 65 6.66 13.65 -2.78
CA LEU A 65 6.05 13.61 -4.11
C LEU A 65 7.15 13.71 -5.16
N CYS A 66 7.45 12.60 -5.84
CA CYS A 66 8.24 12.62 -7.06
C CYS A 66 7.38 13.12 -8.20
N CYS A 67 7.61 14.37 -8.59
CA CYS A 67 7.01 14.95 -9.78
C CYS A 67 8.11 14.93 -10.82
N GLY A 68 8.04 14.00 -11.78
CA GLY A 68 9.01 13.97 -12.88
C GLY A 68 9.17 15.35 -13.52
N GLN A 69 10.29 15.61 -14.18
CA GLN A 69 10.64 16.92 -14.76
C GLN A 69 9.55 17.43 -15.71
N GLY A 70 8.61 18.23 -15.18
CA GLY A 70 7.54 18.89 -15.95
C GLY A 70 6.10 18.34 -15.77
N GLY A 71 5.85 17.36 -14.90
CA GLY A 71 4.49 16.90 -14.58
C GLY A 71 3.80 17.73 -13.49
N GLU A 72 2.46 17.77 -13.49
CA GLU A 72 1.68 18.37 -12.38
C GLU A 72 1.79 17.48 -11.13
N CYS A 73 2.31 18.05 -10.04
CA CYS A 73 2.39 17.39 -8.75
C CYS A 73 1.01 17.32 -8.09
N PRO A 74 0.68 16.24 -7.36
CA PRO A 74 -0.37 16.29 -6.35
C PRO A 74 -0.18 17.46 -5.37
N SER A 75 -1.28 18.06 -4.95
CA SER A 75 -1.27 19.11 -3.93
C SER A 75 -1.07 18.54 -2.52
N ASP A 76 -0.72 19.40 -1.57
CA ASP A 76 -0.64 19.02 -0.15
C ASP A 76 -1.97 18.49 0.37
N ASP A 77 -3.08 19.04 -0.10
CA ASP A 77 -4.42 18.59 0.29
C ASP A 77 -4.68 17.14 -0.13
N VAL A 78 -4.14 16.71 -1.27
CA VAL A 78 -4.25 15.31 -1.72
C VAL A 78 -3.44 14.39 -0.81
N ALA A 79 -2.22 14.79 -0.44
CA ALA A 79 -1.41 14.05 0.52
C ALA A 79 -2.08 13.98 1.91
N GLN A 80 -2.65 15.09 2.38
CA GLN A 80 -3.38 15.14 3.65
C GLN A 80 -4.59 14.21 3.63
N LYS A 81 -5.41 14.23 2.56
CA LYS A 81 -6.55 13.31 2.40
C LYS A 81 -6.14 11.85 2.41
N ALA A 82 -4.95 11.51 1.89
CA ALA A 82 -4.44 10.15 1.94
C ALA A 82 -4.12 9.71 3.38
N VAL A 83 -3.47 10.58 4.16
CA VAL A 83 -3.17 10.31 5.57
C VAL A 83 -4.44 10.28 6.42
N ASP A 84 -5.41 11.15 6.14
CA ASP A 84 -6.71 11.17 6.85
C ASP A 84 -7.50 9.89 6.59
N PHE A 85 -7.54 9.43 5.33
CA PHE A 85 -8.17 8.16 4.99
C PHE A 85 -7.47 6.98 5.69
N MET A 86 -6.14 6.93 5.67
CA MET A 86 -5.35 5.94 6.39
C MET A 86 -5.69 5.93 7.89
N ASN A 87 -5.78 7.10 8.52
CA ASN A 87 -6.19 7.24 9.92
C ASN A 87 -7.63 6.74 10.17
N SER A 88 -8.56 6.98 9.23
CA SER A 88 -9.94 6.51 9.37
C SER A 88 -10.06 4.98 9.42
N VAL A 89 -9.20 4.27 8.67
CA VAL A 89 -9.15 2.80 8.66
C VAL A 89 -8.45 2.25 9.92
N LEU A 90 -7.60 3.07 10.57
CA LEU A 90 -6.85 2.72 11.77
C LEU A 90 -7.53 3.09 13.10
N ASP A 91 -8.70 3.74 13.07
CA ASP A 91 -9.35 4.25 14.29
C ASP A 91 -9.55 3.15 15.35
N GLY A 92 -9.98 1.95 14.91
CA GLY A 92 -10.13 0.78 15.78
C GLY A 92 -8.82 0.27 16.41
N ALA A 93 -7.67 0.55 15.80
CA ALA A 93 -6.35 0.26 16.35
C ALA A 93 -5.87 1.31 17.34
N LYS A 94 -6.54 2.47 17.46
CA LYS A 94 -6.05 3.66 18.20
C LYS A 94 -4.60 4.00 17.82
N ILE A 95 -4.29 3.97 16.53
CA ILE A 95 -3.02 4.46 15.97
C ILE A 95 -3.35 5.69 15.14
N LYS A 96 -2.60 6.77 15.33
CA LYS A 96 -2.79 8.02 14.59
C LYS A 96 -1.48 8.49 13.99
N PHE A 97 -1.47 8.67 12.68
CA PHE A 97 -0.40 9.32 11.95
C PHE A 97 -0.64 10.82 11.84
N ASN A 98 0.38 11.61 12.15
CA ASN A 98 0.35 13.06 12.03
C ASN A 98 1.22 13.48 10.84
N LEU A 99 0.61 14.04 9.80
CA LEU A 99 1.34 14.53 8.63
C LEU A 99 2.15 15.77 9.02
N GLY A 100 3.49 15.65 9.00
CA GLY A 100 4.41 16.71 9.40
C GLY A 100 4.95 17.54 8.23
N ASN A 101 5.18 16.91 7.06
CA ASN A 101 5.76 17.58 5.90
C ASN A 101 5.31 16.91 4.59
N VAL A 102 5.14 17.72 3.56
CA VAL A 102 4.95 17.27 2.17
C VAL A 102 6.01 17.93 1.30
N SER A 103 6.91 17.14 0.75
CA SER A 103 8.04 17.63 -0.06
C SER A 103 7.88 17.22 -1.52
N ARG A 104 8.48 17.99 -2.42
CA ARG A 104 8.59 17.65 -3.86
C ARG A 104 10.03 17.27 -4.15
N ILE A 105 10.20 16.17 -4.86
CA ILE A 105 11.51 15.64 -5.19
C ILE A 105 11.69 15.73 -6.70
N ASP A 106 12.75 16.42 -7.12
CA ASP A 106 13.29 16.35 -8.47
C ASP A 106 14.54 15.46 -8.44
N ASN A 107 14.36 14.17 -8.67
CA ASN A 107 15.43 13.18 -8.65
C ASN A 107 15.24 12.20 -9.80
N VAL A 108 16.31 11.88 -10.54
CA VAL A 108 16.25 10.96 -11.68
C VAL A 108 15.72 9.58 -11.29
N ARG A 109 15.93 9.16 -10.03
CA ARG A 109 15.43 7.89 -9.48
C ARG A 109 13.93 7.84 -9.33
N CYS A 110 13.23 8.98 -9.35
CA CYS A 110 11.77 9.02 -9.42
C CYS A 110 11.23 8.24 -10.63
N ASN A 111 12.01 8.13 -11.71
CA ASN A 111 11.62 7.42 -12.94
C ASN A 111 11.89 5.91 -12.90
N ALA A 112 12.51 5.38 -11.82
CA ALA A 112 12.77 3.94 -11.69
C ALA A 112 11.50 3.12 -11.42
N GLY A 113 10.38 3.80 -11.07
CA GLY A 113 9.09 3.17 -10.82
C GLY A 113 9.12 2.22 -9.61
N LEU A 114 8.31 1.16 -9.69
CA LEU A 114 8.11 0.19 -8.60
C LEU A 114 8.74 -1.19 -8.88
N THR A 115 9.66 -1.28 -9.85
CA THR A 115 10.28 -2.55 -10.27
C THR A 115 11.76 -2.67 -9.92
N ASP A 116 12.39 -1.58 -9.46
CA ASP A 116 13.81 -1.54 -9.10
C ASP A 116 13.97 -1.26 -7.60
N ASN A 117 14.16 -2.33 -6.83
CA ASN A 117 14.33 -2.24 -5.37
C ASN A 117 15.55 -1.41 -4.96
N GLN A 118 16.65 -1.43 -5.73
CA GLN A 118 17.85 -0.69 -5.38
C GLN A 118 17.64 0.81 -5.59
N ALA A 119 16.97 1.19 -6.67
CA ALA A 119 16.61 2.59 -6.92
C ALA A 119 15.61 3.10 -5.88
N MET A 120 14.59 2.31 -5.52
CA MET A 120 13.64 2.64 -4.45
C MET A 120 14.33 2.81 -3.09
N ASP A 121 15.20 1.88 -2.71
CA ASP A 121 15.99 1.98 -1.47
C ASP A 121 16.87 3.22 -1.44
N SER A 122 17.54 3.53 -2.56
CA SER A 122 18.40 4.71 -2.67
C SER A 122 17.59 6.00 -2.59
N LEU A 123 16.42 6.04 -3.22
CA LEU A 123 15.51 7.18 -3.18
C LEU A 123 14.98 7.40 -1.76
N LYS A 124 14.45 6.36 -1.09
CA LYS A 124 14.01 6.44 0.31
C LYS A 124 15.14 6.94 1.21
N ALA A 125 16.34 6.35 1.11
CA ALA A 125 17.50 6.73 1.91
C ALA A 125 17.94 8.20 1.71
N GLU A 126 17.80 8.72 0.50
CA GLU A 126 18.18 10.10 0.18
C GLU A 126 17.18 11.13 0.71
N VAL A 127 15.89 10.81 0.73
CA VAL A 127 14.82 11.76 1.07
C VAL A 127 14.27 11.59 2.47
N HIS A 128 14.70 10.54 3.19
CA HIS A 128 14.21 10.17 4.51
C HIS A 128 14.18 11.34 5.50
N GLN A 129 13.08 11.48 6.24
CA GLN A 129 12.93 12.43 7.34
C GLN A 129 12.38 11.73 8.58
N GLY A 130 12.83 12.21 9.75
CA GLY A 130 12.42 11.68 11.04
C GLY A 130 13.26 10.50 11.52
N ASN A 131 12.66 9.66 12.34
CA ASN A 131 13.27 8.48 12.96
C ASN A 131 12.35 7.26 12.77
N THR A 132 12.59 6.17 13.49
CA THR A 132 11.81 4.91 13.40
C THR A 132 10.30 5.07 13.63
N SER A 133 9.86 6.16 14.30
CA SER A 133 8.47 6.49 14.56
C SER A 133 7.80 7.34 13.47
N THR A 134 8.52 7.66 12.39
CA THR A 134 8.03 8.48 11.27
C THR A 134 7.90 7.65 9.99
N LEU A 135 6.67 7.41 9.56
CA LEU A 135 6.40 6.76 8.27
C LEU A 135 6.75 7.72 7.12
N ASN A 136 7.67 7.29 6.26
CA ASN A 136 8.04 8.00 5.04
C ASN A 136 7.31 7.38 3.84
N LEU A 137 6.45 8.17 3.17
CA LEU A 137 5.72 7.76 1.96
C LEU A 137 6.29 8.48 0.74
N VAL A 138 6.88 7.74 -0.19
CA VAL A 138 7.41 8.27 -1.46
C VAL A 138 6.48 7.92 -2.60
N TYR A 139 5.78 8.91 -3.15
CA TYR A 139 4.93 8.73 -4.32
C TYR A 139 5.72 8.95 -5.60
N VAL A 140 5.84 7.93 -6.44
CA VAL A 140 6.54 7.97 -7.73
C VAL A 140 5.56 7.96 -8.91
N PRO A 141 5.90 8.57 -10.06
CA PRO A 141 5.13 8.40 -11.28
C PRO A 141 5.12 6.92 -11.66
N THR A 142 3.96 6.30 -11.85
CA THR A 142 3.92 4.95 -12.43
C THR A 142 2.61 4.60 -13.11
N ASN A 143 2.79 3.67 -14.05
CA ASN A 143 1.97 2.92 -15.00
C ASN A 143 0.50 3.25 -15.34
N GLN A 144 -0.25 4.16 -14.69
CA GLN A 144 -1.66 4.52 -15.01
C GLN A 144 -2.62 3.33 -15.26
N GLY A 145 -2.20 2.10 -14.95
CA GLY A 145 -2.79 0.86 -15.44
C GLY A 145 -2.50 -0.32 -14.49
N PRO A 146 -2.74 -1.57 -14.90
CA PRO A 146 -2.52 -2.74 -14.06
C PRO A 146 -1.05 -2.88 -13.62
N GLY A 147 -0.83 -3.53 -12.47
CA GLY A 147 0.51 -3.85 -11.97
C GLY A 147 0.72 -3.53 -10.51
N VAL A 148 1.98 -3.56 -10.07
CA VAL A 148 2.37 -3.20 -8.69
C VAL A 148 2.11 -1.71 -8.48
N LYS A 149 1.39 -1.38 -7.40
CA LYS A 149 0.99 -0.01 -7.03
C LYS A 149 1.68 0.50 -5.77
N GLY A 150 2.32 -0.36 -5.00
CA GLY A 150 3.15 0.03 -3.89
C GLY A 150 4.14 -1.07 -3.54
N VAL A 151 5.24 -0.65 -2.93
CA VAL A 151 6.24 -1.51 -2.31
C VAL A 151 6.65 -0.90 -0.99
N CYS A 152 6.49 -1.64 0.10
CA CYS A 152 6.92 -1.19 1.41
C CYS A 152 7.88 -2.17 2.08
N VAL A 153 8.69 -1.63 3.00
CA VAL A 153 9.45 -2.45 3.93
C VAL A 153 8.50 -3.24 4.84
N LEU A 154 8.84 -4.50 5.08
CA LEU A 154 8.13 -5.39 6.01
C LEU A 154 9.08 -5.82 7.13
N PRO A 155 9.18 -5.05 8.24
CA PRO A 155 10.00 -5.45 9.38
C PRO A 155 9.52 -6.80 9.92
N GLN A 156 10.46 -7.70 10.21
CA GLN A 156 10.17 -8.95 10.91
C GLN A 156 10.12 -8.71 12.43
N PRO A 157 9.40 -9.57 13.18
CA PRO A 157 9.42 -9.52 14.63
C PRO A 157 10.85 -9.61 15.18
N GLY A 158 11.23 -8.66 16.03
CA GLY A 158 12.58 -8.56 16.60
C GLY A 158 13.61 -7.82 15.76
N ASP A 159 13.25 -7.29 14.58
CA ASP A 159 14.15 -6.44 13.80
C ASP A 159 14.46 -5.14 14.56
N ASP A 160 15.75 -4.80 14.65
CA ASP A 160 16.18 -3.46 15.01
C ASP A 160 16.03 -2.58 13.77
N ILE A 161 14.91 -1.85 13.68
CA ILE A 161 14.56 -1.05 12.50
C ILE A 161 15.62 0.01 12.25
N ALA A 162 16.16 0.63 13.31
CA ALA A 162 17.14 1.70 13.19
C ALA A 162 18.47 1.20 12.60
N SER A 163 18.93 0.02 13.02
CA SER A 163 20.19 -0.54 12.53
C SER A 163 20.06 -1.35 11.24
N ASN A 164 18.99 -2.14 11.09
CA ASN A 164 18.88 -3.12 10.00
C ASN A 164 18.23 -2.53 8.75
N ILE A 165 17.28 -1.61 8.93
CA ILE A 165 16.56 -0.95 7.83
C ILE A 165 17.11 0.47 7.63
N GLY A 166 17.29 1.22 8.72
CA GLY A 166 17.87 2.56 8.73
C GLY A 166 17.11 3.54 7.85
N SER A 167 17.82 4.36 7.09
CA SER A 167 17.22 5.40 6.24
C SER A 167 16.35 4.85 5.08
N LYS A 168 16.34 3.53 4.85
CA LYS A 168 15.48 2.90 3.82
C LYS A 168 14.06 2.60 4.32
N ASP A 169 13.77 2.87 5.59
CA ASP A 169 12.45 2.64 6.19
C ASP A 169 11.39 3.53 5.54
N GLY A 170 10.21 2.95 5.29
CA GLY A 170 9.11 3.60 4.58
C GLY A 170 8.67 2.84 3.32
N CYS A 171 7.75 3.46 2.58
CA CYS A 171 7.10 2.86 1.41
C CYS A 171 7.31 3.71 0.16
N VAL A 172 7.31 3.07 -1.00
CA VAL A 172 7.21 3.72 -2.31
C VAL A 172 5.87 3.35 -2.94
N VAL A 173 5.10 4.34 -3.36
CA VAL A 173 3.71 4.19 -3.80
C VAL A 173 3.52 4.85 -5.15
N ALA A 174 2.63 4.31 -5.97
CA ALA A 174 2.26 4.87 -7.24
C ALA A 174 1.43 6.17 -7.06
N ALA A 175 1.88 7.29 -7.64
CA ALA A 175 1.18 8.56 -7.52
C ALA A 175 -0.21 8.56 -8.18
N ASP A 176 -0.44 7.69 -9.16
CA ASP A 176 -1.76 7.52 -9.79
C ASP A 176 -2.78 6.83 -8.86
N THR A 177 -2.37 6.36 -7.68
CA THR A 177 -3.28 5.85 -6.64
C THR A 177 -3.81 6.94 -5.71
N LEU A 178 -3.31 8.16 -5.87
CA LEU A 178 -3.79 9.35 -5.15
C LEU A 178 -5.05 9.96 -5.78
N THR A 179 -5.83 9.20 -6.56
CA THR A 179 -6.90 9.76 -7.40
C THR A 179 -7.89 10.62 -6.62
N ASP A 180 -8.21 11.69 -7.31
CA ASP A 180 -9.00 12.86 -7.03
C ASP A 180 -10.42 12.58 -6.50
N ASN A 181 -10.65 13.09 -5.28
CA ASN A 181 -11.94 13.46 -4.69
C ASN A 181 -12.78 12.39 -3.97
N SER A 182 -12.37 11.13 -3.87
CA SER A 182 -13.04 10.13 -3.00
C SER A 182 -12.24 9.66 -1.78
N GLY A 183 -11.03 10.17 -1.58
CA GLY A 183 -10.09 9.64 -0.59
C GLY A 183 -9.10 8.69 -1.28
N ALA A 184 -7.85 8.71 -0.82
CA ALA A 184 -6.78 7.95 -1.43
C ALA A 184 -7.15 6.47 -1.60
N SER A 185 -6.59 5.85 -2.63
CA SER A 185 -6.68 4.40 -2.79
C SER A 185 -6.26 3.70 -1.49
N ILE A 186 -6.91 2.56 -1.22
CA ILE A 186 -6.54 1.65 -0.14
C ILE A 186 -5.05 1.25 -0.20
N THR A 187 -4.39 1.39 -1.35
CA THR A 187 -2.95 1.18 -1.53
C THR A 187 -2.09 1.84 -0.45
N THR A 188 -2.31 3.12 -0.13
CA THR A 188 -1.47 3.78 0.89
C THR A 188 -1.64 3.12 2.26
N THR A 189 -2.88 2.80 2.63
CA THR A 189 -3.20 2.07 3.87
C THR A 189 -2.65 0.64 3.85
N HIS A 190 -2.64 -0.02 2.70
CA HIS A 190 -2.06 -1.35 2.52
C HIS A 190 -0.54 -1.34 2.76
N GLU A 191 0.17 -0.43 2.12
CA GLU A 191 1.62 -0.28 2.27
C GLU A 191 1.99 0.10 3.72
N MET A 192 1.21 0.97 4.37
CA MET A 192 1.37 1.24 5.80
C MET A 192 1.18 -0.02 6.66
N GLY A 193 0.25 -0.90 6.29
CA GLY A 193 0.08 -2.19 6.96
C GLY A 193 1.36 -3.03 6.95
N HIS A 194 2.06 -3.06 5.81
CA HIS A 194 3.40 -3.68 5.72
C HIS A 194 4.43 -2.99 6.61
N TRP A 195 4.45 -1.66 6.64
CA TRP A 195 5.34 -0.90 7.53
C TRP A 195 5.10 -1.20 9.02
N LEU A 196 3.87 -1.56 9.40
CA LEU A 196 3.49 -2.08 10.71
C LEU A 196 3.52 -3.62 10.80
N SER A 197 4.32 -4.27 9.95
CA SER A 197 4.63 -5.70 9.94
C SER A 197 3.46 -6.64 9.61
N LEU A 198 2.41 -6.18 8.94
CA LEU A 198 1.36 -7.07 8.44
C LEU A 198 1.75 -7.67 7.08
N PRO A 199 1.80 -8.99 6.91
CA PRO A 199 1.94 -9.62 5.59
C PRO A 199 0.60 -9.63 4.84
N HIS A 200 0.62 -9.96 3.54
CA HIS A 200 -0.60 -10.22 2.78
C HIS A 200 -1.44 -11.33 3.41
N VAL A 201 -2.78 -11.16 3.45
CA VAL A 201 -3.71 -12.24 3.79
C VAL A 201 -3.90 -13.19 2.61
N ASN A 202 -4.17 -14.47 2.89
CA ASN A 202 -4.45 -15.51 1.90
C ASN A 202 -3.38 -15.77 0.81
N GLY A 203 -2.10 -15.57 1.12
CA GLY A 203 -1.00 -16.24 0.42
C GLY A 203 -0.87 -15.98 -1.09
N GLY A 204 -1.35 -14.83 -1.59
CA GLY A 204 -1.04 -14.38 -2.95
C GLY A 204 0.42 -13.93 -3.05
N GLY A 205 1.30 -14.90 -3.25
CA GLY A 205 2.70 -14.85 -3.64
C GLY A 205 3.47 -13.51 -3.56
N GLN A 206 4.17 -13.30 -2.44
CA GLN A 206 5.62 -13.18 -2.55
C GLN A 206 6.27 -13.76 -1.28
N SER A 207 7.03 -14.82 -1.49
CA SER A 207 7.70 -15.59 -0.45
C SER A 207 8.64 -14.74 0.39
N ARG A 208 8.65 -15.04 1.69
CA ARG A 208 9.85 -15.00 2.50
C ARG A 208 11.01 -15.63 1.72
N GLY A 209 12.02 -14.85 1.38
CA GLY A 209 13.31 -15.35 0.89
C GLY A 209 13.32 -15.87 -0.56
N GLY A 210 14.37 -15.47 -1.29
CA GLY A 210 14.63 -15.91 -2.65
C GLY A 210 14.96 -17.40 -2.75
N GLY A 211 14.42 -18.06 -3.79
CA GLY A 211 14.78 -19.40 -4.22
C GLY A 211 14.11 -19.73 -5.57
N PRO A 212 14.80 -20.33 -6.56
CA PRO A 212 14.33 -20.39 -7.95
C PRO A 212 13.35 -21.54 -8.27
N PHE A 213 12.66 -22.12 -7.28
CA PHE A 213 11.72 -23.21 -7.51
C PHE A 213 10.49 -23.10 -6.60
N ASN A 214 9.44 -22.40 -7.06
CA ASN A 214 8.06 -22.71 -6.69
C ASN A 214 7.06 -22.00 -7.62
N ARG A 215 6.76 -22.67 -8.75
CA ARG A 215 5.48 -22.51 -9.45
C ARG A 215 4.61 -23.70 -9.05
N VAL A 216 3.56 -23.50 -8.26
CA VAL A 216 2.43 -24.43 -8.23
C VAL A 216 1.09 -23.67 -8.11
N SER A 217 0.34 -23.78 -9.20
CA SER A 217 -1.11 -23.80 -9.44
C SER A 217 -2.08 -22.78 -8.83
N SER A 218 -2.70 -22.09 -9.79
CA SER A 218 -4.10 -21.66 -9.86
C SER A 218 -5.10 -22.52 -9.08
N GLY A 219 -6.04 -21.88 -8.37
CA GLY A 219 -7.18 -22.53 -7.73
C GLY A 219 -8.28 -21.57 -7.30
N HIS A 220 -9.28 -21.40 -8.17
CA HIS A 220 -10.65 -20.92 -7.92
C HIS A 220 -10.88 -19.41 -7.68
N LEU A 221 -11.07 -18.71 -8.81
CA LEU A 221 -11.84 -17.47 -8.90
C LEU A 221 -13.28 -17.70 -8.40
N ARG A 222 -13.50 -17.52 -7.09
CA ARG A 222 -14.81 -17.10 -6.61
C ARG A 222 -14.98 -15.65 -7.02
N ARG A 223 -15.69 -15.45 -8.14
CA ARG A 223 -16.27 -14.16 -8.53
C ARG A 223 -17.22 -13.73 -7.42
N GLN A 224 -16.67 -13.06 -6.41
CA GLN A 224 -17.45 -12.56 -5.29
C GLN A 224 -18.06 -11.22 -5.73
N SER A 225 -19.37 -11.28 -5.97
CA SER A 225 -20.25 -10.14 -6.18
C SER A 225 -19.89 -9.00 -5.22
N GLY A 226 -19.72 -7.78 -5.76
CA GLY A 226 -19.25 -6.59 -5.07
C GLY A 226 -20.18 -6.10 -3.96
N GLY A 227 -20.11 -6.75 -2.81
CA GLY A 227 -20.86 -6.39 -1.60
C GLY A 227 -20.33 -7.05 -0.32
N GLY A 228 -19.05 -7.44 -0.30
CA GLY A 228 -18.38 -7.99 0.89
C GLY A 228 -17.23 -7.11 1.34
N GLU A 229 -17.09 -6.94 2.65
CA GLU A 229 -15.93 -6.32 3.28
C GLU A 229 -14.69 -7.20 3.04
N GLY A 230 -13.63 -6.61 2.50
CA GLY A 230 -12.34 -7.24 2.25
C GLY A 230 -11.34 -6.93 3.36
N ASN A 231 -10.25 -7.69 3.39
CA ASN A 231 -9.14 -7.34 4.27
C ASN A 231 -8.21 -6.34 3.57
N VAL A 232 -7.78 -5.29 4.28
CA VAL A 232 -6.84 -4.29 3.73
C VAL A 232 -5.59 -4.96 3.15
N MET A 233 -5.11 -6.04 3.78
CA MET A 233 -3.90 -6.76 3.37
C MET A 233 -4.15 -7.82 2.28
N GLU A 234 -5.29 -7.79 1.59
CA GLU A 234 -5.43 -8.56 0.35
C GLU A 234 -4.42 -8.02 -0.69
N PRO A 235 -3.67 -8.89 -1.38
CA PRO A 235 -2.62 -8.45 -2.32
C PRO A 235 -3.18 -7.72 -3.55
N VAL A 236 -4.49 -7.82 -3.78
CA VAL A 236 -5.20 -7.21 -4.92
C VAL A 236 -6.30 -6.30 -4.39
N SER A 237 -6.27 -5.02 -4.77
CA SER A 237 -7.36 -4.09 -4.47
C SER A 237 -8.39 -4.08 -5.61
N SER A 238 -9.68 -4.14 -5.26
CA SER A 238 -10.82 -4.08 -6.17
C SER A 238 -11.58 -2.76 -5.98
N PRO A 239 -11.86 -2.01 -7.06
CA PRO A 239 -12.65 -0.79 -6.97
C PRO A 239 -14.02 -1.03 -6.31
N GLY A 240 -14.44 -0.13 -5.43
CA GLY A 240 -15.76 -0.17 -4.77
C GLY A 240 -15.91 -1.20 -3.64
N LYS A 241 -14.88 -2.01 -3.35
CA LYS A 241 -14.85 -2.91 -2.19
C LYS A 241 -14.49 -2.10 -0.93
N GLN A 242 -15.19 -2.35 0.17
CA GLN A 242 -14.82 -1.82 1.49
C GLN A 242 -13.72 -2.68 2.09
N TYR A 243 -12.76 -2.08 2.78
CA TYR A 243 -11.60 -2.78 3.33
C TYR A 243 -11.42 -2.48 4.81
N THR A 244 -11.16 -3.52 5.60
CA THR A 244 -10.91 -3.42 7.04
C THR A 244 -9.75 -4.30 7.50
N PHE A 245 -9.19 -3.98 8.65
CA PHE A 245 -8.26 -4.86 9.35
C PHE A 245 -9.01 -5.76 10.34
N SER A 246 -8.46 -6.94 10.63
CA SER A 246 -8.95 -7.78 11.72
C SER A 246 -8.48 -7.24 13.08
N GLN A 247 -9.13 -7.69 14.16
CA GLN A 247 -8.70 -7.34 15.52
C GLN A 247 -7.27 -7.82 15.82
N ASP A 248 -6.88 -8.99 15.31
CA ASP A 248 -5.53 -9.52 15.48
C ASP A 248 -4.49 -8.65 14.74
N GLN A 249 -4.84 -8.15 13.55
CA GLN A 249 -4.00 -7.20 12.82
C GLN A 249 -3.85 -5.89 13.61
N PHE A 250 -4.91 -5.38 14.23
CA PHE A 250 -4.80 -4.21 15.12
C PHE A 250 -3.84 -4.45 16.29
N ILE A 251 -3.93 -5.60 16.97
CA ILE A 251 -3.02 -5.94 18.08
C ILE A 251 -1.57 -5.99 17.59
N GLN A 252 -1.31 -6.64 16.46
CA GLN A 252 0.03 -6.74 15.88
C GLN A 252 0.59 -5.37 15.48
N MET A 253 -0.20 -4.54 14.80
CA MET A 253 0.21 -3.20 14.40
C MET A 253 0.57 -2.32 15.61
N ARG A 254 -0.21 -2.42 16.70
CA ARG A 254 0.08 -1.68 17.94
C ARG A 254 1.41 -2.10 18.57
N GLN A 255 1.74 -3.39 18.58
CA GLN A 255 3.03 -3.87 19.09
C GLN A 255 4.20 -3.29 18.30
N VAL A 256 4.10 -3.24 16.97
CA VAL A 256 5.14 -2.67 16.11
C VAL A 256 5.24 -1.16 16.26
N ALA A 257 4.10 -0.46 16.33
CA ALA A 257 4.06 0.98 16.56
C ALA A 257 4.73 1.39 17.89
N LEU A 258 4.49 0.63 18.97
CA LEU A 258 5.16 0.86 20.26
C LEU A 258 6.67 0.60 20.19
N SER A 259 7.10 -0.42 19.45
CA SER A 259 8.53 -0.65 19.25
C SER A 259 9.20 0.50 18.50
N ARG A 260 8.55 0.97 17.43
CA ARG A 260 9.03 2.11 16.63
C ARG A 260 9.20 3.36 17.48
N LEU A 261 8.31 3.60 18.46
CA LEU A 261 8.45 4.68 19.43
C LEU A 261 9.58 4.47 20.44
N ASN A 262 9.84 3.24 20.87
CA ASN A 262 10.95 2.95 21.77
C ASN A 262 12.31 3.20 21.11
N ASP A 263 12.40 2.92 19.82
CA ASP A 263 13.64 3.04 19.07
C ASP A 263 13.85 4.45 18.48
N GLN A 264 12.96 5.39 18.77
CA GLN A 264 12.93 6.73 18.14
C GLN A 264 14.17 7.59 18.43
N GLU A 265 14.86 7.33 19.55
CA GLU A 265 16.10 8.01 19.93
C GLU A 265 17.35 7.32 19.37
N VAL A 266 17.20 6.12 18.79
CA VAL A 266 18.31 5.39 18.17
C VAL A 266 18.64 6.07 16.83
N PRO A 267 19.89 6.51 16.61
CA PRO A 267 20.28 7.09 15.33
C PRO A 267 20.08 6.09 14.21
N LEU A 268 19.42 6.52 13.12
CA LEU A 268 19.28 5.68 11.94
C LEU A 268 20.63 5.47 11.27
N ILE A 269 20.90 4.24 10.83
CA ILE A 269 22.02 3.99 9.94
C ILE A 269 21.70 4.61 8.59
N HIS A 270 22.48 5.62 8.20
CA HIS A 270 22.48 6.14 6.84
C HIS A 270 23.37 5.25 6.00
N VAL A 271 22.82 4.71 4.90
CA VAL A 271 23.65 4.02 3.92
C VAL A 271 24.59 5.04 3.29
N ALA A 272 25.87 4.96 3.67
CA ALA A 272 26.89 5.83 3.13
C ALA A 272 26.85 5.79 1.61
N ARG A 273 26.80 6.96 0.97
CA ARG A 273 27.05 7.09 -0.47
C ARG A 273 28.39 6.40 -0.73
N ARG A 274 28.39 5.24 -1.41
CA ARG A 274 29.59 4.86 -2.16
C ARG A 274 29.73 5.90 -3.26
N ALA A 275 30.47 6.96 -2.95
CA ALA A 275 31.05 7.82 -3.96
C ALA A 275 32.03 6.95 -4.77
N GLY A 276 31.84 6.89 -6.08
CA GLY A 276 32.67 6.16 -7.03
C GLY A 276 31.78 5.43 -8.04
N TRP A 277 31.80 5.74 -9.34
CA TRP A 277 32.78 6.43 -10.18
C TRP A 277 32.05 7.23 -11.26
#